data_AF-A0A392QPF3-F1
#
_entry.id   AF-A0A392QPF3-F1
#
_cell.length_a   1.000
_cell.length_b   1.000
_cell.length_c   1.000
_cell.angle_alpha   90.00
_cell.angle_beta   90.00
_cell.angle_gamma   90.00
#
_symmetry.space_group_name_H-M   'P 1'
#
loop_
_entity.id
_entity.type
_entity.pdbx_description
1 polymer ?
#
loop_
_entity_poly.entity_id
_entity_poly.type
_entity_poly.pdbx_seq_one_letter_code
_entity_poly.pdbx_strand_id
1 'polypeptide(L)'
;MCSWPCMVSTVPAKPATAPPRSFVQVLHDSCDVQISQLPSPSIKGDSLSIKITQEEYERGLTDCKRNHHGRLLLNKGDKPMTARDLSTKLSKIWLTSSQWKMISLGRGYYEFQFASYEDIRMAWSMGIL
;
A
#
# COMPACT_ATOMS: atom_id res chain seq x y z
N MET A 1 -2.77 9.95 2.26
CA MET A 1 -2.66 9.80 0.81
C MET A 1 -3.41 10.94 0.13
N CYS A 2 -2.77 11.67 -0.79
CA CYS A 2 -3.53 12.23 -1.92
C CYS A 2 -4.27 11.05 -2.53
N SER A 3 -5.60 11.11 -2.59
CA SER A 3 -6.41 10.01 -3.13
C SER A 3 -6.17 9.94 -4.63
N TRP A 4 -5.04 9.38 -5.03
CA TRP A 4 -4.81 8.93 -6.40
C TRP A 4 -5.83 7.81 -6.63
N PRO A 5 -6.84 8.01 -7.48
CA PRO A 5 -7.92 7.04 -7.66
C PRO A 5 -7.41 5.65 -8.05
N CYS A 6 -6.25 5.58 -8.71
CA CYS A 6 -5.60 4.33 -9.10
C CYS A 6 -5.02 3.49 -7.95
N MET A 7 -4.76 4.08 -6.77
CA MET A 7 -4.22 3.35 -5.61
C MET A 7 -5.29 2.95 -4.60
N VAL A 8 -6.52 3.48 -4.74
CA VAL A 8 -7.66 3.06 -3.94
C VAL A 8 -8.31 1.87 -4.64
N SER A 9 -7.82 0.67 -4.36
CA SER A 9 -8.56 -0.55 -4.71
C SER A 9 -9.83 -0.59 -3.87
N THR A 10 -10.91 0.01 -4.35
CA THR A 10 -12.26 -0.25 -3.85
C THR A 10 -12.59 -1.68 -4.19
N VAL A 11 -12.43 -2.58 -3.22
CA VAL A 11 -12.99 -3.93 -3.33
C VAL A 11 -14.50 -3.75 -3.37
N PRO A 12 -15.20 -4.06 -4.48
CA PRO A 12 -16.64 -4.01 -4.48
C PRO A 12 -17.15 -5.10 -3.52
N ALA A 13 -18.17 -4.77 -2.72
CA ALA A 13 -18.90 -5.79 -1.97
C ALA A 13 -19.35 -6.88 -2.95
N LYS A 14 -18.94 -8.12 -2.69
CA LYS A 14 -19.15 -9.31 -3.51
C LYS A 14 -20.62 -9.47 -3.93
N PRO A 15 -20.96 -9.36 -5.22
CA PRO A 15 -22.16 -10.00 -5.76
C PRO A 15 -21.81 -11.45 -6.13
N ALA A 16 -22.81 -12.32 -6.04
CA ALA A 16 -22.71 -13.74 -6.36
C ALA A 16 -22.13 -14.01 -7.76
N THR A 17 -21.28 -15.04 -7.84
CA THR A 17 -20.84 -15.80 -9.04
C THR A 17 -20.95 -15.08 -10.39
N ALA A 18 -19.98 -14.23 -10.69
CA ALA A 18 -19.69 -13.80 -12.05
C ALA A 18 -18.63 -14.74 -12.69
N PRO A 19 -18.70 -15.00 -14.01
CA PRO A 19 -17.70 -15.81 -14.73
C PRO A 19 -16.29 -15.20 -14.61
N PRO A 20 -15.22 -16.02 -14.71
CA PRO A 20 -13.86 -15.54 -14.57
C PRO A 20 -13.55 -14.50 -15.65
N ARG A 21 -13.26 -13.26 -15.22
CA ARG A 21 -12.94 -12.14 -16.11
C ARG A 21 -11.67 -12.43 -16.89
N SER A 22 -11.65 -12.04 -18.16
CA SER A 22 -10.45 -12.15 -18.99
C SER A 22 -9.41 -11.08 -18.58
N PHE A 23 -8.13 -11.33 -18.89
CA PHE A 23 -7.05 -10.35 -18.64
C PHE A 23 -7.34 -8.97 -19.26
N VAL A 24 -7.95 -8.94 -20.45
CA VAL A 24 -8.34 -7.71 -21.14
C VAL A 24 -9.44 -6.95 -20.37
N GLN A 25 -10.41 -7.66 -19.80
CA GLN A 25 -11.45 -7.05 -18.97
C GLN A 25 -10.88 -6.46 -17.68
N VAL A 26 -9.89 -7.11 -17.07
CA VAL A 26 -9.22 -6.59 -15.86
C VAL A 26 -8.38 -5.35 -16.17
N LEU A 27 -7.75 -5.28 -17.35
CA LEU A 27 -7.03 -4.08 -17.79
C LEU A 27 -7.98 -2.91 -18.09
N HIS A 28 -9.16 -3.17 -18.66
CA HIS A 28 -10.16 -2.12 -18.88
C HIS A 28 -10.85 -1.64 -17.59
N ASP A 29 -10.86 -2.44 -16.53
CA ASP A 29 -11.25 -2.03 -15.16
C ASP A 29 -10.17 -1.17 -14.47
N SER A 30 -9.04 -0.89 -15.14
CA SER A 30 -8.02 0.00 -14.57
C SER A 30 -8.56 1.43 -14.44
N CYS A 31 -8.30 2.05 -13.29
CA CYS A 31 -8.76 3.40 -13.02
C CYS A 31 -8.03 4.37 -13.97
N ASP A 32 -8.71 4.81 -15.03
CA ASP A 32 -8.26 5.90 -15.88
C ASP A 32 -8.21 7.18 -15.05
N VAL A 33 -7.04 7.48 -14.50
CA VAL A 33 -6.83 8.73 -13.77
C VAL A 33 -6.81 9.85 -14.78
N GLN A 34 -7.92 10.57 -14.86
CA GLN A 34 -8.05 11.77 -15.68
C GLN A 34 -6.94 12.76 -15.29
N ILE A 35 -6.14 13.21 -16.27
CA ILE A 35 -5.02 14.14 -16.02
C ILE A 35 -5.50 15.42 -15.32
N SER A 36 -6.74 15.83 -15.56
CA SER A 36 -7.38 16.98 -14.90
C SER A 36 -7.59 16.81 -13.39
N GLN A 37 -7.55 15.58 -12.86
CA GLN A 37 -7.64 15.29 -11.43
C GLN A 37 -6.25 15.33 -10.75
N LEU A 38 -5.18 15.42 -11.54
CA LEU A 38 -3.83 15.50 -11.02
C LEU A 38 -3.46 16.93 -10.68
N PRO A 39 -2.66 17.16 -9.63
CA PRO A 39 -2.19 18.50 -9.32
C PRO A 39 -1.32 19.03 -10.47
N SER A 40 -1.67 20.22 -10.96
CA SER A 40 -0.96 20.85 -12.07
C SER A 40 0.50 21.13 -11.69
N PRO A 41 1.47 20.69 -12.51
CA PRO A 41 2.87 21.03 -12.28
C PRO A 41 3.12 22.51 -12.59
N SER A 42 4.18 23.06 -11.99
CA SER A 42 4.62 24.45 -12.11
C SER A 42 6.14 24.49 -12.31
N ILE A 43 6.64 25.44 -13.10
CA ILE A 43 8.07 25.64 -13.30
C ILE A 43 8.59 26.59 -12.21
N LYS A 44 9.59 26.16 -11.45
CA LYS A 44 10.29 26.95 -10.43
C LYS A 44 11.79 26.99 -10.76
N GLY A 45 12.23 28.09 -11.38
CA GLY A 45 13.58 28.15 -11.98
C GLY A 45 13.72 27.09 -13.07
N ASP A 46 14.73 26.25 -12.98
CA ASP A 46 14.98 25.16 -13.94
C ASP A 46 14.29 23.83 -13.56
N SER A 47 13.45 23.82 -12.53
CA SER A 47 12.82 22.60 -11.99
C SER A 47 11.31 22.55 -12.19
N LEU A 48 10.81 21.39 -12.63
CA LEU A 48 9.38 21.07 -12.65
C LEU A 48 8.92 20.64 -11.24
N SER A 49 7.90 21.30 -10.71
CA SER A 49 7.44 21.13 -9.33
C SER A 49 5.93 20.93 -9.24
N ILE A 50 5.49 20.01 -8.38
CA ILE A 50 4.08 19.87 -7.99
C ILE A 50 3.91 20.49 -6.60
N LYS A 51 2.88 21.32 -6.42
CA LYS A 51 2.58 21.92 -5.11
C LYS A 51 1.73 20.94 -4.29
N ILE A 52 2.27 20.51 -3.15
CA ILE A 52 1.50 19.83 -2.11
C ILE A 52 0.98 20.91 -1.17
N THR A 53 -0.34 20.98 -0.95
CA THR A 53 -0.89 21.95 0.00
C THR A 53 -0.65 21.49 1.44
N GLN A 54 -0.71 22.42 2.39
CA GLN A 54 -0.58 22.11 3.82
C GLN A 54 -1.61 21.05 4.25
N GLU A 55 -2.86 21.18 3.78
CA GLU A 55 -3.94 20.25 4.07
C GLU A 55 -3.63 18.84 3.55
N GLU A 56 -3.12 18.73 2.32
CA GLU A 56 -2.78 17.41 1.75
C GLU A 56 -1.62 16.75 2.49
N TYR A 57 -0.65 17.56 2.93
CA TYR A 57 0.47 17.10 3.73
C TYR A 57 0.01 16.55 5.09
N GLU A 58 -0.82 17.30 5.83
CA GLU A 58 -1.36 16.90 7.12
C GLU A 58 -2.26 15.66 7.03
N ARG A 59 -3.08 15.57 5.96
CA ARG A 59 -3.84 14.37 5.64
C ARG A 59 -2.92 13.18 5.38
N GLY A 60 -1.82 13.40 4.65
CA GLY A 60 -0.77 12.41 4.45
C GLY A 60 -0.21 11.86 5.76
N LEU A 61 0.18 12.74 6.68
CA LEU A 61 0.66 12.37 8.02
C LEU A 61 -0.37 11.57 8.80
N THR A 62 -1.64 12.00 8.75
CA THR A 62 -2.74 11.33 9.43
C THR A 62 -2.96 9.91 8.90
N ASP A 63 -2.86 9.73 7.59
CA ASP A 63 -3.06 8.43 6.96
C ASP A 63 -1.88 7.48 7.21
N CYS A 64 -0.64 7.98 7.25
CA CYS A 64 0.54 7.15 7.44
C CYS A 64 0.88 6.88 8.91
N LYS A 65 0.20 7.52 9.86
CA LYS A 65 0.50 7.40 11.31
C LYS A 65 0.47 5.97 11.85
N ARG A 66 -0.20 5.05 11.13
CA ARG A 66 -0.31 3.63 11.47
C ARG A 66 0.35 2.68 10.47
N ASN A 67 1.25 3.21 9.65
CA ASN A 67 1.91 2.44 8.60
C ASN A 67 3.33 2.06 9.04
N HIS A 68 3.72 0.84 8.72
CA HIS A 68 5.10 0.37 8.79
C HIS A 68 5.65 0.17 7.41
N HIS A 69 6.86 0.65 7.17
CA HIS A 69 7.58 0.36 5.94
C HIS A 69 8.72 -0.60 6.26
N GLY A 70 8.81 -1.66 5.47
CA GLY A 70 9.84 -2.68 5.62
C GLY A 70 10.37 -3.14 4.28
N ARG A 71 11.56 -3.72 4.29
CA ARG A 71 12.18 -4.33 3.11
C ARG A 71 12.50 -5.79 3.40
N LEU A 72 12.07 -6.68 2.52
CA LEU A 72 12.49 -8.07 2.54
C LEU A 72 13.89 -8.17 1.92
N LEU A 73 14.85 -8.63 2.72
CA LEU A 73 16.20 -8.94 2.29
C LEU A 73 16.34 -10.46 2.23
N LEU A 74 16.73 -10.98 1.06
CA LEU A 74 17.03 -12.39 0.85
C LEU A 74 18.50 -12.50 0.44
N ASN A 75 19.22 -13.43 1.03
CA ASN A 75 20.59 -13.74 0.67
C ASN A 75 20.64 -14.51 -0.66
N LYS A 76 21.81 -14.51 -1.29
CA LYS A 76 22.03 -15.30 -2.50
C LYS A 76 21.83 -16.78 -2.20
N GLY A 77 20.92 -17.42 -2.93
CA GLY A 77 20.57 -18.83 -2.74
C GLY A 77 19.37 -19.06 -1.81
N ASP A 78 18.87 -18.02 -1.15
CA ASP A 78 17.62 -18.13 -0.39
C ASP A 78 16.46 -18.43 -1.35
N LYS A 79 15.52 -19.24 -0.85
CA LYS A 79 14.30 -19.55 -1.59
C LYS A 79 13.50 -18.26 -1.84
N PRO A 80 13.10 -17.97 -3.10
CA PRO A 80 12.21 -16.85 -3.37
C PRO A 80 10.93 -16.96 -2.53
N MET A 81 10.54 -15.84 -1.92
CA MET A 81 9.34 -15.76 -1.09
C MET A 81 8.27 -14.93 -1.80
N THR A 82 7.05 -15.46 -1.86
CA THR A 82 5.92 -14.69 -2.39
C THR A 82 5.37 -13.72 -1.35
N ALA A 83 4.66 -12.67 -1.78
CA ALA A 83 3.98 -11.77 -0.84
C ALA A 83 2.97 -12.49 0.06
N ARG A 84 2.32 -13.55 -0.46
CA ARG A 84 1.40 -14.40 0.32
C ARG A 84 2.14 -15.16 1.42
N ASP A 85 3.28 -15.75 1.10
CA ASP A 85 4.11 -16.48 2.07
C ASP A 85 4.62 -15.53 3.16
N LEU A 86 5.09 -14.34 2.77
CA LEU A 86 5.52 -13.30 3.70
C LEU A 86 4.38 -12.88 4.62
N SER A 87 3.19 -12.60 4.08
CA SER A 87 2.02 -12.22 4.86
C SER A 87 1.65 -13.32 5.85
N THR A 88 1.62 -14.58 5.40
CA THR A 88 1.31 -15.74 6.26
C THR A 88 2.33 -15.91 7.39
N LYS A 89 3.62 -15.71 7.11
CA LYS A 89 4.68 -15.78 8.13
C LYS A 89 4.53 -14.66 9.16
N LEU A 90 4.37 -13.43 8.71
CA LEU A 90 4.23 -12.27 9.58
C LEU A 90 2.95 -12.37 10.44
N SER A 91 1.85 -12.90 9.91
CA SER A 91 0.63 -13.10 10.72
C SER A 91 0.81 -14.08 11.88
N LYS A 92 1.82 -14.96 11.84
CA LYS A 92 2.16 -15.85 12.95
C LYS A 92 3.07 -15.19 14.00
N ILE A 93 3.85 -14.20 13.58
CA ILE A 93 4.81 -13.49 14.43
C ILE A 93 4.13 -12.30 15.10
N TRP A 94 3.40 -11.51 14.31
CA TRP A 94 2.65 -10.35 14.77
C TRP A 94 1.29 -10.78 15.29
N LEU A 95 1.22 -11.05 16.59
CA LEU A 95 -0.01 -11.42 17.31
C LEU A 95 -0.90 -10.20 17.56
N THR A 96 -1.24 -9.46 16.51
CA THR A 96 -2.07 -8.27 16.60
C THR A 96 -3.52 -8.62 16.92
N SER A 97 -4.22 -7.70 17.59
CA SER A 97 -5.63 -7.85 17.95
C SER A 97 -6.56 -7.72 16.74
N SER A 98 -6.14 -6.94 15.75
CA SER A 98 -6.91 -6.65 14.53
C SER A 98 -6.17 -7.11 13.28
N GLN A 99 -6.91 -7.24 12.18
CA GLN A 99 -6.35 -7.52 10.87
C GLN A 99 -5.56 -6.30 10.35
N TRP A 100 -4.37 -6.56 9.82
CA TRP A 100 -3.54 -5.57 9.13
C TRP A 100 -3.48 -5.86 7.63
N LYS A 101 -3.09 -4.86 6.85
CA LYS A 101 -2.95 -4.98 5.38
C LYS A 101 -1.49 -4.92 4.98
N MET A 102 -1.11 -5.73 3.98
CA MET A 102 0.20 -5.67 3.32
C MET A 102 0.03 -5.10 1.91
N ILE A 103 0.88 -4.13 1.54
CA ILE A 103 0.92 -3.54 0.20
C ILE A 103 2.35 -3.64 -0.32
N SER A 104 2.54 -4.24 -1.51
CA SER A 104 3.85 -4.28 -2.17
C SER A 104 4.13 -2.93 -2.82
N LEU A 105 5.29 -2.33 -2.49
CA LEU A 105 5.78 -1.10 -3.09
C LEU A 105 6.81 -1.36 -4.21
N GLY A 106 7.13 -2.64 -4.47
CA GLY A 106 8.11 -3.07 -5.46
C GLY A 106 9.54 -3.18 -4.91
N ARG A 107 10.42 -3.89 -5.64
CA ARG A 107 11.84 -4.10 -5.27
C ARG A 107 12.07 -4.63 -3.84
N GLY A 108 11.13 -5.44 -3.35
CA GLY A 108 11.16 -6.02 -2.01
C GLY A 108 10.70 -5.08 -0.89
N TYR A 109 10.18 -3.89 -1.20
CA TYR A 109 9.59 -2.97 -0.22
C TYR A 109 8.11 -3.25 -0.01
N TYR A 110 7.67 -3.13 1.24
CA TYR A 110 6.29 -3.36 1.66
C TYR A 110 5.83 -2.28 2.63
N GLU A 111 4.56 -1.89 2.51
CA GLU A 111 3.82 -1.14 3.51
C GLU A 111 2.88 -2.06 4.28
N PHE A 112 2.83 -1.87 5.59
CA PHE A 112 1.97 -2.58 6.52
C PHE A 112 1.04 -1.58 7.20
N GLN A 113 -0.26 -1.74 7.05
CA GLN A 113 -1.24 -0.80 7.64
C GLN A 113 -1.95 -1.47 8.81
N PHE A 114 -1.86 -0.87 9.99
CA PHE A 114 -2.46 -1.39 11.22
C PHE A 114 -3.75 -0.65 11.61
N ALA A 115 -4.64 -1.35 12.31
CA ALA A 115 -5.90 -0.79 12.78
C ALA A 115 -5.73 0.15 13.97
N SER A 116 -4.73 -0.09 14.83
CA SER A 116 -4.51 0.66 16.07
C SER A 116 -3.02 0.89 16.36
N TYR A 117 -2.70 1.79 17.30
CA TYR A 117 -1.33 1.97 17.78
C TYR A 117 -0.89 0.80 18.67
N GLU A 118 -1.83 0.16 19.34
CA GLU A 118 -1.64 -1.06 20.12
C GLU A 118 -1.10 -2.18 19.22
N ASP A 119 -1.70 -2.37 18.04
CA ASP A 119 -1.25 -3.38 17.07
C ASP A 119 0.16 -3.09 16.54
N ILE A 120 0.52 -1.82 16.34
CA ILE A 120 1.88 -1.42 15.95
C ILE A 120 2.87 -1.77 17.05
N ARG A 121 2.54 -1.43 18.30
CA ARG A 121 3.39 -1.74 19.45
C ARG A 121 3.60 -3.24 19.62
N MET A 122 2.53 -4.04 19.43
CA MET A 122 2.62 -5.49 19.45
C MET A 122 3.49 -6.03 18.31
N ALA A 123 3.33 -5.53 17.09
CA ALA A 123 4.17 -5.91 15.96
C ALA A 123 5.65 -5.59 16.22
N TRP A 124 5.96 -4.45 16.85
CA TRP A 124 7.33 -4.08 17.22
C TRP A 124 7.94 -4.97 18.29
N SER A 125 7.17 -5.29 19.34
CA SER A 125 7.69 -6.11 20.44
C SER A 125 8.05 -7.53 20.02
N MET A 126 7.45 -8.03 18.94
CA MET A 126 7.67 -9.39 18.43
C MET A 126 8.86 -9.49 17.46
N GLY A 127 9.51 -8.37 17.13
CA GLY A 127 10.62 -8.31 16.20
C GLY A 127 10.21 -8.34 14.72
N ILE A 128 11.23 -8.16 13.87
CA ILE A 128 11.15 -8.24 12.41
C ILE A 128 12.02 -9.42 11.95
N LEU A 129 11.55 -10.15 10.94
CA LEU A 129 12.27 -11.24 10.27
C LEU A 129 13.59 -10.76 9.65
#